data_AF-A0A9P8Q6X9-F1
#
_entry.id   AF-A0A9P8Q6X9-F1
#
_cell.length_a   1.000
_cell.length_b   1.000
_cell.length_c   1.000
_cell.angle_alpha   90.00
_cell.angle_beta   90.00
_cell.angle_gamma   90.00
#
_symmetry.space_group_name_H-M   'P 1'
#
loop_
_entity.id
_entity.type
_entity.pdbx_description
1 polymer ?
#
loop_
_entity_poly.entity_id
_entity_poly.type
_entity_poly.pdbx_seq_one_letter_code
_entity_poly.pdbx_strand_id
1 'polypeptide(L)'
;MSSSDQQAPSTVEIFDSFLPLPFRILSLLNLAAWLWYLTLEITNSYQIKLLSLLKLHDEYPHTVSNANLFVARTFRGEIVRASVISTVGYLAYLLAHEIMGGMGIFWDCYGLILIAVFLLSFVLNSGPGSLRLRQTLKRVLIGDIDSINLRTNDILVSDTMISYGKVFIDLGVVMCQIISGESCFPALTTDEKNIDRSCGKNIALEFLVGSIPILIRMKQCSYEFKISGFMNKGHMFNFIKYSISLVFLFVTVFLTQHSSYASMWKLISFVNSCYGFYWDLNRDWNLFGSGYTLRSKRLYPVIFYYAAIGFDFFGRFVWLFKLTSTDRYLNVILYQSEVGVYLLQILEITRRFVWILVKCEIDYIVMDPLDRKADDVEMSSLPK
;
A
#
# COMPACT_ATOMS: atom_id res chain seq x y z
N MET A 1 -44.02 -24.00 -5.73
CA MET A 1 -42.93 -24.95 -6.03
C MET A 1 -42.15 -24.41 -7.22
N SER A 2 -40.83 -24.36 -7.07
CA SER A 2 -39.78 -23.93 -8.00
C SER A 2 -39.89 -22.51 -8.59
N SER A 3 -39.53 -21.49 -7.79
CA SER A 3 -38.73 -20.40 -8.35
C SER A 3 -37.31 -20.95 -8.52
N SER A 4 -36.91 -21.14 -9.77
CA SER A 4 -35.54 -21.42 -10.16
C SER A 4 -34.63 -20.31 -9.60
N ASP A 5 -33.92 -20.61 -8.51
CA ASP A 5 -32.72 -19.88 -8.16
C ASP A 5 -31.75 -20.04 -9.33
N GLN A 6 -31.66 -19.00 -10.17
CA GLN A 6 -30.57 -18.86 -11.11
C GLN A 6 -29.30 -18.68 -10.27
N GLN A 7 -28.65 -19.80 -9.91
CA GLN A 7 -27.25 -19.80 -9.53
C GLN A 7 -26.47 -19.23 -10.72
N ALA A 8 -25.95 -18.02 -10.55
CA ALA A 8 -25.04 -17.42 -11.52
C ALA A 8 -23.84 -18.36 -11.74
N PRO A 9 -23.55 -18.80 -12.97
CA PRO A 9 -22.36 -19.59 -13.24
C PRO A 9 -21.08 -18.72 -13.20
N SER A 10 -20.03 -19.29 -12.61
CA SER A 10 -18.63 -19.30 -13.09
C SER A 10 -17.80 -18.03 -13.29
N THR A 11 -18.27 -16.79 -13.10
CA THR A 11 -17.39 -15.61 -13.25
C THR A 11 -16.28 -15.55 -12.20
N VAL A 12 -16.56 -16.05 -10.98
CA VAL A 12 -15.59 -16.18 -9.89
C VAL A 12 -14.57 -17.30 -10.20
N GLU A 13 -14.99 -18.37 -10.87
CA GLU A 13 -14.15 -19.52 -11.24
C GLU A 13 -13.09 -19.18 -12.30
N ILE A 14 -13.42 -18.26 -13.22
CA ILE A 14 -12.51 -17.84 -14.30
C ILE A 14 -11.36 -16.99 -13.76
N PHE A 15 -11.62 -16.10 -12.79
CA PHE A 15 -10.58 -15.20 -12.30
C PHE A 15 -9.47 -15.93 -11.54
N ASP A 16 -9.83 -16.92 -10.73
CA ASP A 16 -8.86 -17.71 -9.96
C ASP A 16 -7.98 -18.58 -10.85
N SER A 17 -8.55 -19.06 -11.96
CA SER A 17 -7.84 -19.83 -12.97
C SER A 17 -6.95 -18.93 -13.85
N PHE A 18 -7.42 -17.74 -14.22
CA PHE A 18 -6.71 -16.82 -15.10
C PHE A 18 -5.58 -16.07 -14.37
N LEU A 19 -5.86 -15.54 -13.17
CA LEU A 19 -4.91 -14.79 -12.38
C LEU A 19 -4.79 -15.38 -10.97
N PRO A 20 -4.03 -16.48 -10.79
CA PRO A 20 -3.78 -17.10 -9.49
C PRO A 20 -3.05 -16.19 -8.51
N LEU A 21 -3.10 -16.52 -7.22
CA LEU A 21 -2.64 -15.65 -6.13
C LEU A 21 -1.19 -15.12 -6.28
N PRO A 22 -0.17 -15.92 -6.63
CA PRO A 22 1.18 -15.39 -6.85
C PRO A 22 1.24 -14.35 -7.98
N PHE A 23 0.49 -14.55 -9.07
CA PHE A 23 0.44 -13.61 -10.18
C PHE A 23 -0.39 -12.36 -9.88
N ARG A 24 -1.38 -12.44 -8.99
CA ARG A 24 -2.05 -11.24 -8.44
C ARG A 24 -1.06 -10.37 -7.71
N ILE A 25 -0.28 -10.95 -6.79
CA ILE A 25 0.76 -10.22 -6.05
C ILE A 25 1.72 -9.56 -7.03
N LEU A 26 2.23 -10.30 -8.02
CA LEU A 26 3.12 -9.77 -9.05
C LEU A 26 2.49 -8.60 -9.84
N SER A 27 1.21 -8.71 -10.19
CA SER A 27 0.48 -7.63 -10.89
C SER A 27 0.32 -6.37 -10.02
N LEU A 28 0.06 -6.52 -8.72
CA LEU A 28 -0.07 -5.40 -7.78
C LEU A 28 1.28 -4.71 -7.53
N LEU A 29 2.38 -5.48 -7.48
CA LEU A 29 3.74 -4.94 -7.42
C LEU A 29 4.09 -4.15 -8.68
N ASN A 30 3.68 -4.63 -9.86
CA ASN A 30 3.85 -3.90 -11.11
C ASN A 30 3.05 -2.59 -11.10
N LEU A 31 1.77 -2.64 -10.70
CA LEU A 31 0.94 -1.45 -10.54
C LEU A 31 1.62 -0.43 -9.60
N ALA A 32 2.19 -0.88 -8.48
CA ALA A 32 2.96 -0.06 -7.56
C ALA A 32 4.06 0.74 -8.24
N ALA A 33 4.92 0.03 -8.97
CA ALA A 33 6.11 0.60 -9.58
C ALA A 33 5.74 1.64 -10.64
N TRP A 34 4.71 1.34 -11.44
CA TRP A 34 4.17 2.29 -12.42
C TRP A 34 3.53 3.52 -11.78
N LEU A 35 2.81 3.37 -10.67
CA LEU A 35 2.23 4.51 -9.97
C LEU A 35 3.31 5.39 -9.29
N TRP A 36 4.40 4.80 -8.80
CA TRP A 36 5.57 5.56 -8.35
C TRP A 36 6.25 6.32 -9.49
N TYR A 37 6.36 5.71 -10.68
CA TYR A 37 6.87 6.41 -11.85
C TYR A 37 5.94 7.54 -12.29
N LEU A 38 4.63 7.30 -12.29
CA LEU A 38 3.63 8.32 -12.58
C LEU A 38 3.71 9.49 -11.58
N THR A 39 3.96 9.19 -10.30
CA THR A 39 4.17 10.21 -9.27
C THR A 39 5.36 11.10 -9.61
N LEU A 40 6.47 10.50 -10.05
CA LEU A 40 7.65 11.25 -10.49
C LEU A 40 7.37 12.13 -11.71
N GLU A 41 6.66 11.62 -12.71
CA GLU A 41 6.30 12.38 -13.92
C GLU A 41 5.33 13.53 -13.61
N ILE A 42 4.28 13.27 -12.81
CA ILE A 42 3.32 14.30 -12.39
C ILE A 42 4.04 15.38 -11.60
N THR A 43 4.79 15.02 -10.56
CA THR A 43 5.50 16.01 -9.73
C THR A 43 6.47 16.85 -10.57
N ASN A 44 7.19 16.24 -11.51
CA ASN A 44 8.06 16.97 -12.43
C ASN A 44 7.29 17.93 -13.36
N SER A 45 6.12 17.53 -13.86
CA SER A 45 5.27 18.41 -14.69
C SER A 45 4.78 19.66 -13.96
N TYR A 46 4.58 19.57 -12.64
CA TYR A 46 4.20 20.68 -11.75
C TYR A 46 5.40 21.36 -11.08
N GLN A 47 6.63 21.11 -11.57
CA GLN A 47 7.87 21.72 -11.06
C GLN A 47 8.18 21.42 -9.58
N ILE A 48 7.62 20.34 -9.03
CA ILE A 48 7.93 19.86 -7.69
C ILE A 48 9.27 19.13 -7.75
N LYS A 49 10.30 19.67 -7.08
CA LYS A 49 11.66 19.10 -7.07
C LYS A 49 11.77 17.90 -6.13
N LEU A 50 11.17 16.77 -6.53
CA LEU A 50 11.07 15.57 -5.70
C LEU A 50 12.45 15.03 -5.24
N LEU A 51 13.48 15.11 -6.07
CA LEU A 51 14.83 14.66 -5.67
C LEU A 51 15.48 15.55 -4.62
N SER A 52 15.18 16.84 -4.62
CA SER A 52 15.61 17.74 -3.55
C SER A 52 14.86 17.43 -2.25
N LEU A 53 13.54 17.20 -2.35
CA LEU A 53 12.71 16.81 -1.21
C LEU A 53 13.20 15.50 -0.58
N LEU A 54 13.53 14.51 -1.41
CA LEU A 54 14.05 13.23 -0.96
C LEU A 54 15.54 13.27 -0.61
N LYS A 55 16.22 14.41 -0.76
CA LYS A 55 17.68 14.56 -0.54
C LYS A 55 18.52 13.56 -1.33
N LEU A 56 18.12 13.28 -2.56
CA LEU A 56 18.85 12.38 -3.47
C LEU A 56 19.93 13.12 -4.26
N HIS A 57 19.89 14.46 -4.34
CA HIS A 57 20.85 15.25 -5.13
C HIS A 57 22.30 15.08 -4.65
N ASP A 58 22.52 14.94 -3.33
CA ASP A 58 23.85 14.77 -2.73
C ASP A 58 24.52 13.45 -3.12
N GLU A 59 23.75 12.47 -3.61
CA GLU A 59 24.25 11.17 -4.07
C GLU A 59 24.60 11.17 -5.57
N TYR A 60 24.26 12.23 -6.31
CA TYR A 60 24.58 12.36 -7.73
C TYR A 60 25.74 13.34 -7.94
N PRO A 61 26.72 13.02 -8.80
CA PRO A 61 27.80 13.95 -9.13
C PRO A 61 27.27 15.28 -9.67
N HIS A 62 27.84 16.40 -9.23
CA HIS A 62 27.49 17.76 -9.69
C HIS A 62 27.60 17.96 -11.22
N THR A 63 28.19 17.01 -11.94
CA THR A 63 28.32 17.00 -13.41
C THR A 63 27.04 16.59 -14.14
N VAL A 64 26.02 16.05 -13.46
CA VAL A 64 24.73 15.70 -14.07
C VAL A 64 23.85 16.95 -14.14
N SER A 65 23.91 17.66 -15.29
CA SER A 65 23.18 18.92 -15.52
C SER A 65 21.66 18.83 -15.33
N ASN A 66 21.09 17.62 -15.37
CA ASN A 66 19.69 17.34 -15.06
C ASN A 66 19.54 16.02 -14.27
N ALA A 67 19.93 16.03 -12.99
CA ALA A 67 19.78 14.86 -12.10
C ALA A 67 18.36 14.26 -12.12
N ASN A 68 17.32 15.11 -12.19
CA ASN A 68 15.93 14.68 -12.30
C ASN A 68 15.65 13.82 -13.54
N LEU A 69 16.13 14.26 -14.71
CA LEU A 69 15.95 13.53 -15.95
C LEU A 69 16.71 12.19 -15.93
N PHE A 70 17.90 12.18 -15.33
CA PHE A 70 18.69 10.95 -15.20
C PHE A 70 18.00 9.91 -14.31
N VAL A 71 17.50 10.32 -13.15
CA VAL A 71 16.76 9.42 -12.24
C VAL A 71 15.48 8.92 -12.88
N ALA A 72 14.68 9.80 -13.49
CA ALA A 72 13.46 9.41 -14.18
C ALA A 72 13.71 8.38 -15.29
N ARG A 73 14.75 8.59 -16.12
CA ARG A 73 15.14 7.64 -17.18
C ARG A 73 15.61 6.31 -16.62
N THR A 74 16.45 6.33 -15.59
CA THR A 74 16.96 5.11 -14.96
C THR A 74 15.82 4.31 -14.34
N PHE A 75 14.97 4.96 -13.56
CA PHE A 75 13.82 4.33 -12.93
C PHE A 75 12.83 3.77 -13.97
N ARG A 76 12.54 4.53 -15.03
CA ARG A 76 11.74 4.06 -16.17
C ARG A 76 12.31 2.79 -16.79
N GLY A 77 13.62 2.76 -17.05
CA GLY A 77 14.29 1.59 -17.63
C GLY A 77 14.16 0.35 -16.75
N GLU A 78 14.36 0.51 -15.44
CA GLU A 78 14.25 -0.58 -14.47
C GLU A 78 12.81 -1.10 -14.37
N ILE A 79 11.82 -0.21 -14.32
CA ILE A 79 10.39 -0.59 -14.29
C ILE A 79 10.00 -1.32 -15.57
N VAL A 80 10.35 -0.79 -16.74
CA VAL A 80 10.02 -1.43 -18.02
C VAL A 80 10.63 -2.82 -18.07
N ARG A 81 11.89 -2.98 -17.68
CA ARG A 81 12.54 -4.30 -17.64
C ARG A 81 11.83 -5.26 -16.67
N ALA A 82 11.54 -4.82 -15.45
CA ALA A 82 10.87 -5.63 -14.44
C ALA A 82 9.45 -6.03 -14.86
N SER A 83 8.70 -5.11 -15.48
CA SER A 83 7.38 -5.38 -16.03
C SER A 83 7.42 -6.33 -17.23
N VAL A 84 8.37 -6.16 -18.16
CA VAL A 84 8.54 -7.09 -19.28
C VAL A 84 8.83 -8.50 -18.77
N ILE A 85 9.74 -8.66 -17.81
CA ILE A 85 10.03 -9.98 -17.20
C ILE A 85 8.78 -10.55 -16.54
N SER A 86 8.03 -9.74 -15.79
CA SER A 86 6.80 -10.16 -15.12
C SER A 86 5.74 -10.61 -16.11
N THR A 87 5.50 -9.82 -17.16
CA THR A 87 4.50 -10.10 -18.19
C THR A 87 4.89 -11.31 -19.04
N VAL A 88 6.13 -11.39 -19.51
CA VAL A 88 6.61 -12.56 -20.28
C VAL A 88 6.56 -13.81 -19.42
N GLY A 89 6.94 -13.72 -18.13
CA GLY A 89 6.85 -14.85 -17.21
C GLY A 89 5.41 -15.31 -16.98
N TYR A 90 4.47 -14.38 -16.80
CA TYR A 90 3.05 -14.70 -16.70
C TYR A 90 2.48 -15.32 -18.00
N LEU A 91 2.84 -14.79 -19.17
CA LEU A 91 2.44 -15.36 -20.46
C LEU A 91 3.02 -16.78 -20.65
N ALA A 92 4.27 -17.01 -20.23
CA ALA A 92 4.86 -18.34 -20.24
C ALA A 92 4.10 -19.31 -19.33
N TYR A 93 3.66 -18.86 -18.15
CA TYR A 93 2.76 -19.62 -17.30
C TYR A 93 1.45 -19.97 -18.01
N LEU A 94 0.75 -19.01 -18.60
CA LEU A 94 -0.54 -19.28 -19.28
C LEU A 94 -0.39 -20.33 -20.37
N LEU A 95 0.67 -20.26 -21.18
CA LEU A 95 0.94 -21.22 -22.24
C LEU A 95 1.34 -22.60 -21.71
N ALA A 96 2.19 -22.65 -20.70
CA ALA A 96 2.75 -23.91 -20.21
C ALA A 96 1.83 -24.64 -19.21
N HIS A 97 0.98 -23.91 -18.47
CA HIS A 97 0.04 -24.49 -17.50
C HIS A 97 -1.00 -25.38 -18.20
N GLU A 98 -1.50 -24.95 -19.36
CA GLU A 98 -2.42 -25.75 -20.18
C GLU A 98 -1.78 -27.07 -20.65
N ILE A 99 -0.47 -27.07 -20.88
CA ILE A 99 0.28 -28.24 -21.39
C ILE A 99 0.71 -29.17 -20.25
N MET A 100 1.19 -28.61 -19.14
CA MET A 100 1.85 -29.33 -18.04
C MET A 100 0.92 -29.66 -16.87
N GLY A 101 -0.40 -29.66 -17.07
CA GLY A 101 -1.44 -29.63 -16.03
C GLY A 101 -1.16 -30.41 -14.73
N GLY A 102 -1.67 -29.89 -13.61
CA GLY A 102 -1.63 -30.58 -12.31
C GLY A 102 -0.40 -30.30 -11.42
N MET A 103 0.51 -29.42 -11.82
CA MET A 103 1.72 -29.06 -11.06
C MET A 103 1.54 -27.76 -10.23
N GLY A 104 0.52 -27.68 -9.38
CA GLY A 104 0.15 -26.44 -8.65
C GLY A 104 1.31 -25.80 -7.87
N ILE A 105 1.99 -26.59 -7.02
CA ILE A 105 3.12 -26.11 -6.20
C ILE A 105 4.27 -25.58 -7.07
N PHE A 106 4.52 -26.21 -8.22
CA PHE A 106 5.54 -25.73 -9.16
C PHE A 106 5.20 -24.32 -9.66
N TRP A 107 3.94 -24.07 -10.00
CA TRP A 107 3.47 -22.76 -10.46
C TRP A 107 3.45 -21.72 -9.33
N ASP A 108 3.18 -22.13 -8.10
CA ASP A 108 3.33 -21.26 -6.92
C ASP A 108 4.79 -20.82 -6.73
N CYS A 109 5.73 -21.77 -6.76
CA CYS A 109 7.16 -21.50 -6.70
C CYS A 109 7.63 -20.61 -7.86
N TYR A 110 7.14 -20.87 -9.07
CA TYR A 110 7.45 -20.06 -10.24
C TYR A 110 6.99 -18.60 -10.07
N GLY A 111 5.76 -18.40 -9.58
CA GLY A 111 5.24 -17.07 -9.24
C GLY A 111 6.08 -16.36 -8.18
N LEU A 112 6.49 -17.07 -7.11
CA LEU A 112 7.38 -16.53 -6.07
C LEU A 112 8.75 -16.14 -6.61
N ILE A 113 9.32 -16.92 -7.53
CA ILE A 113 10.58 -16.59 -8.19
C ILE A 113 10.42 -15.30 -9.00
N LEU A 114 9.34 -15.14 -9.76
CA LEU A 114 9.08 -13.90 -10.50
C LEU A 114 8.90 -12.69 -9.57
N ILE A 115 8.20 -12.86 -8.45
CA ILE A 115 8.09 -11.82 -7.41
C ILE A 115 9.46 -11.46 -6.85
N ALA A 116 10.29 -12.45 -6.52
CA ALA A 116 11.65 -12.23 -6.02
C ALA A 116 12.51 -11.50 -7.04
N VAL A 117 12.51 -11.94 -8.31
CA VAL A 117 13.23 -11.28 -9.41
C VAL A 117 12.76 -9.84 -9.57
N PHE A 118 11.44 -9.58 -9.52
CA PHE A 118 10.89 -8.24 -9.57
C PHE A 118 11.43 -7.36 -8.43
N LEU A 119 11.31 -7.81 -7.17
CA LEU A 119 11.77 -7.04 -6.00
C LEU A 119 13.29 -6.81 -6.02
N LEU A 120 14.07 -7.85 -6.34
CA LEU A 120 15.53 -7.77 -6.38
C LEU A 120 16.02 -6.83 -7.49
N SER A 121 15.27 -6.68 -8.58
CA SER A 121 15.63 -5.74 -9.65
C SER A 121 15.71 -4.28 -9.16
N PHE A 122 14.90 -3.90 -8.17
CA PHE A 122 14.93 -2.57 -7.57
C PHE A 122 15.93 -2.43 -6.42
N VAL A 123 16.19 -3.51 -5.68
CA VAL A 123 16.98 -3.48 -4.43
C VAL A 123 18.46 -3.78 -4.66
N LEU A 124 18.81 -4.64 -5.62
CA LEU A 124 20.19 -5.06 -5.86
C LEU A 124 20.93 -4.16 -6.85
N ASN A 125 20.25 -3.24 -7.52
CA ASN A 125 20.88 -2.32 -8.44
C ASN A 125 21.91 -1.44 -7.71
N SER A 126 23.02 -1.13 -8.36
CA SER A 126 24.10 -0.29 -7.81
C SER A 126 23.83 1.22 -7.90
N GLY A 127 22.74 1.64 -8.54
CA GLY A 127 22.39 3.05 -8.68
C GLY A 127 22.05 3.74 -7.35
N PRO A 128 22.20 5.09 -7.26
CA PRO A 128 21.94 5.84 -6.03
C PRO A 128 20.52 5.65 -5.48
N GLY A 129 19.51 5.61 -6.36
CA GLY A 129 18.12 5.35 -5.94
C GLY A 129 17.93 4.01 -5.22
N SER A 130 18.59 2.95 -5.68
CA SER A 130 18.56 1.63 -5.04
C SER A 130 19.34 1.63 -3.71
N LEU A 131 20.47 2.34 -3.64
CA LEU A 131 21.19 2.55 -2.39
C LEU A 131 20.30 3.26 -1.36
N ARG A 132 19.63 4.35 -1.75
CA ARG A 132 18.71 5.08 -0.87
C ARG A 132 17.53 4.22 -0.44
N LEU A 133 16.96 3.43 -1.36
CA LEU A 133 15.87 2.51 -1.03
C LEU A 133 16.32 1.50 0.03
N ARG A 134 17.50 0.87 -0.13
CA ARG A 134 18.06 -0.06 0.86
C ARG A 134 18.29 0.59 2.22
N GLN A 135 18.87 1.78 2.25
CA GLN A 135 19.10 2.52 3.49
C GLN A 135 17.76 2.83 4.19
N THR A 136 16.76 3.27 3.43
CA THR A 136 15.43 3.59 3.95
C THR A 136 14.72 2.33 4.47
N LEU A 137 14.74 1.22 3.71
CA LEU A 137 14.20 -0.07 4.16
C LEU A 137 14.91 -0.55 5.44
N LYS A 138 16.24 -0.44 5.54
CA LYS A 138 16.99 -0.75 6.76
C LYS A 138 16.52 0.09 7.95
N ARG A 139 16.38 1.41 7.77
CA ARG A 139 15.91 2.32 8.84
C ARG A 139 14.51 1.99 9.33
N VAL A 140 13.60 1.76 8.39
CA VAL A 140 12.19 1.48 8.65
C VAL A 140 11.99 0.11 9.30
N LEU A 141 12.67 -0.95 8.82
CA LEU A 141 12.50 -2.31 9.30
C LEU A 141 13.31 -2.61 10.57
N ILE A 142 14.60 -2.26 10.58
CA ILE A 142 15.54 -2.64 11.64
C ILE A 142 15.60 -1.54 12.71
N GLY A 143 15.74 -0.29 12.31
CA GLY A 143 15.90 0.87 13.20
C GLY A 143 17.00 1.81 12.72
N ASP A 144 17.40 2.77 13.56
CA ASP A 144 18.23 3.92 13.18
C ASP A 144 17.44 4.95 12.34
N ILE A 145 16.23 5.26 12.79
CA ILE A 145 15.30 6.16 12.11
C ILE A 145 15.88 7.58 12.12
N ASP A 146 16.00 8.19 10.94
CA ASP A 146 16.48 9.57 10.81
C ASP A 146 15.28 10.50 10.58
N SER A 147 14.60 10.78 11.69
CA SER A 147 13.42 11.65 11.71
C SER A 147 13.75 13.12 11.46
N ILE A 148 15.02 13.52 11.46
CA ILE A 148 15.42 14.93 11.27
C ILE A 148 15.69 15.18 9.79
N ASN A 149 16.51 14.36 9.15
CA ASN A 149 16.95 14.61 7.79
C ASN A 149 16.18 13.83 6.74
N LEU A 150 15.74 12.61 7.03
CA LEU A 150 15.20 11.69 6.03
C LEU A 150 13.76 11.27 6.32
N ARG A 151 13.06 12.00 7.19
CA ARG A 151 11.68 11.74 7.61
C ARG A 151 10.73 11.45 6.45
N THR A 152 10.71 12.28 5.43
CA THR A 152 9.83 12.10 4.26
C THR A 152 10.12 10.78 3.53
N ASN A 153 11.38 10.36 3.41
CA ASN A 153 11.73 9.07 2.81
C ASN A 153 11.15 7.92 3.63
N ASP A 154 11.36 7.98 4.95
CA ASP A 154 10.93 6.94 5.88
C ASP A 154 9.40 6.83 5.95
N ILE A 155 8.68 7.96 5.91
CA ILE A 155 7.21 8.01 5.88
C ILE A 155 6.66 7.48 4.56
N LEU A 156 7.20 7.91 3.42
CA LEU A 156 6.71 7.48 2.11
C LEU A 156 6.80 5.95 1.96
N VAL A 157 7.90 5.34 2.42
CA VAL A 157 8.04 3.88 2.40
C VAL A 157 7.10 3.22 3.39
N SER A 158 7.06 3.67 4.65
CA SER A 158 6.26 3.00 5.67
C SER A 158 4.74 3.15 5.48
N ASP A 159 4.26 4.30 5.00
CA ASP A 159 2.85 4.50 4.64
C ASP A 159 2.47 3.71 3.38
N THR A 160 3.40 3.53 2.44
CA THR A 160 3.19 2.59 1.32
C THR A 160 3.03 1.16 1.85
N MET A 161 3.90 0.73 2.77
CA MET A 161 3.78 -0.61 3.37
C MET A 161 2.44 -0.84 4.07
N ILE A 162 1.83 0.19 4.69
CA ILE A 162 0.48 0.09 5.28
C ILE A 162 -0.55 -0.29 4.22
N SER A 163 -0.56 0.40 3.08
CA SER A 163 -1.50 0.12 1.98
C SER A 163 -1.23 -1.20 1.26
N TYR A 164 -0.02 -1.75 1.39
CA TYR A 164 0.37 -3.07 0.90
C TYR A 164 0.18 -4.19 1.94
N GLY A 165 -0.41 -3.91 3.11
CA GLY A 165 -0.60 -4.91 4.17
C GLY A 165 -1.29 -6.19 3.68
N LYS A 166 -2.33 -6.06 2.84
CA LYS A 166 -3.01 -7.23 2.25
C LYS A 166 -2.13 -8.02 1.28
N VAL A 167 -1.30 -7.35 0.49
CA VAL A 167 -0.35 -7.97 -0.43
C VAL A 167 0.69 -8.79 0.35
N PHE A 168 1.19 -8.27 1.48
CA PHE A 168 2.08 -9.02 2.36
C PHE A 168 1.39 -10.24 2.97
N ILE A 169 0.14 -10.10 3.40
CA ILE A 169 -0.66 -11.24 3.88
C ILE A 169 -0.81 -12.30 2.79
N ASP A 170 -1.14 -11.91 1.56
CA ASP A 170 -1.28 -12.84 0.42
C ASP A 170 0.05 -13.55 0.10
N LEU A 171 1.18 -12.83 0.16
CA LEU A 171 2.50 -13.44 0.04
C LEU A 171 2.75 -14.46 1.16
N GLY A 172 2.37 -14.14 2.39
CA GLY A 172 2.41 -15.08 3.52
C GLY A 172 1.54 -16.31 3.29
N VAL A 173 0.35 -16.16 2.70
CA VAL A 173 -0.56 -17.27 2.39
C VAL A 173 0.08 -18.22 1.37
N VAL A 174 0.66 -17.69 0.29
CA VAL A 174 1.38 -18.50 -0.70
C VAL A 174 2.52 -19.29 -0.05
N MET A 175 3.31 -18.65 0.81
CA MET A 175 4.39 -19.32 1.54
C MET A 175 3.88 -20.41 2.48
N CYS A 176 2.79 -20.15 3.23
CA CYS A 176 2.17 -21.11 4.14
C CYS A 176 1.71 -22.37 3.39
N GLN A 177 1.01 -22.17 2.27
CA GLN A 177 0.47 -23.21 1.41
C GLN A 177 1.58 -24.14 0.87
N ILE A 178 2.65 -23.58 0.32
CA ILE A 178 3.80 -24.37 -0.16
C ILE A 178 4.45 -25.18 0.97
N ILE A 179 4.63 -24.58 2.16
CA ILE A 179 5.22 -25.27 3.33
C ILE A 179 4.34 -26.44 3.78
N SER A 180 3.02 -26.30 3.69
CA SER A 180 2.05 -27.36 3.98
C SER A 180 1.95 -28.43 2.90
N GLY A 181 2.64 -28.27 1.76
CA GLY A 181 2.54 -29.19 0.63
C GLY A 181 1.23 -29.03 -0.17
N GLU A 182 0.58 -27.89 -0.04
CA GLU A 182 -0.64 -27.51 -0.75
C GLU A 182 -0.37 -26.39 -1.76
N SER A 183 -1.33 -26.09 -2.62
CA SER A 183 -1.17 -25.09 -3.70
C SER A 183 -2.27 -24.03 -3.63
N CYS A 184 -1.91 -22.80 -3.98
CA CYS A 184 -2.88 -21.70 -4.15
C CYS A 184 -3.59 -21.75 -5.51
N PHE A 185 -3.23 -22.69 -6.40
CA PHE A 185 -3.88 -22.88 -7.68
C PHE A 185 -5.15 -23.73 -7.49
N PRO A 186 -6.26 -23.38 -8.15
CA PRO A 186 -7.48 -24.17 -8.06
C PRO A 186 -7.22 -25.60 -8.54
N ALA A 187 -7.54 -26.59 -7.69
CA ALA A 187 -7.48 -27.99 -8.08
C ALA A 187 -8.61 -28.28 -9.08
N LEU A 188 -8.27 -28.86 -10.24
CA LEU A 188 -9.21 -29.19 -11.32
C LEU A 188 -10.31 -30.21 -10.92
N THR A 189 -10.26 -30.76 -9.71
CA THR A 189 -11.00 -31.98 -9.33
C THR A 189 -11.86 -31.89 -8.07
N THR A 190 -11.94 -30.75 -7.37
CA THR A 190 -12.72 -30.64 -6.12
C THR A 190 -13.70 -29.48 -6.16
N ASP A 191 -14.94 -29.76 -5.76
CA ASP A 191 -16.06 -28.81 -5.64
C ASP A 191 -15.86 -27.73 -4.54
N GLU A 192 -14.74 -27.76 -3.82
CA GLU A 192 -14.33 -26.67 -2.91
C GLU A 192 -13.44 -25.68 -3.66
N LYS A 193 -14.06 -24.56 -4.03
CA LYS A 193 -13.64 -23.65 -5.10
C LYS A 193 -13.02 -22.33 -4.63
N ASN A 194 -12.70 -22.20 -3.34
CA ASN A 194 -12.02 -21.03 -2.79
C ASN A 194 -10.59 -21.42 -2.42
N ILE A 195 -9.64 -20.49 -2.55
CA ILE A 195 -8.27 -20.67 -2.03
C ILE A 195 -8.38 -21.07 -0.56
N ASP A 196 -7.90 -22.26 -0.21
CA ASP A 196 -7.87 -22.67 1.18
C ASP A 196 -6.87 -21.78 1.93
N ARG A 197 -7.37 -21.12 2.98
CA ARG A 197 -6.57 -20.26 3.87
C ARG A 197 -6.44 -20.88 5.26
N SER A 198 -6.79 -22.16 5.41
CA SER A 198 -6.73 -22.92 6.67
C SER A 198 -5.36 -22.82 7.35
N CYS A 199 -4.28 -23.00 6.58
CA CYS A 199 -2.89 -22.85 7.03
C CYS A 199 -2.66 -21.49 7.73
N GLY A 200 -3.16 -20.41 7.12
CA GLY A 200 -3.01 -19.05 7.65
C GLY A 200 -3.89 -18.77 8.88
N LYS A 201 -5.08 -19.39 8.96
CA LYS A 201 -5.99 -19.22 10.10
C LYS A 201 -5.41 -19.79 11.39
N ASN A 202 -4.79 -20.97 11.33
CA ASN A 202 -4.26 -21.66 12.50
C ASN A 202 -3.15 -20.90 13.23
N ILE A 203 -2.36 -20.11 12.50
CA ILE A 203 -1.25 -19.31 13.05
C ILE A 203 -1.57 -17.82 13.18
N ALA A 204 -2.82 -17.41 12.96
CA ALA A 204 -3.22 -16.00 12.88
C ALA A 204 -2.34 -15.18 11.92
N LEU A 205 -1.99 -15.77 10.76
CA LEU A 205 -1.06 -15.21 9.77
C LEU A 205 -1.47 -13.78 9.35
N GLU A 206 -2.76 -13.55 9.14
CA GLU A 206 -3.28 -12.23 8.76
C GLU A 206 -2.93 -11.15 9.80
N PHE A 207 -3.03 -11.47 11.09
CA PHE A 207 -2.66 -10.55 12.17
C PHE A 207 -1.13 -10.40 12.25
N LEU A 208 -0.39 -11.52 12.22
CA LEU A 208 1.06 -11.50 12.33
C LEU A 208 1.71 -10.67 11.22
N VAL A 209 1.31 -10.91 9.96
CA VAL A 209 1.88 -10.20 8.82
C VAL A 209 1.28 -8.81 8.67
N GLY A 210 -0.05 -8.68 8.81
CA GLY A 210 -0.74 -7.39 8.66
C GLY A 210 -0.37 -6.36 9.73
N SER A 211 0.06 -6.79 10.92
CA SER A 211 0.49 -5.88 11.99
C SER A 211 1.88 -5.29 11.77
N ILE A 212 2.76 -5.92 10.97
CA ILE A 212 4.13 -5.46 10.71
C ILE A 212 4.19 -3.99 10.27
N PRO A 213 3.50 -3.56 9.18
CA PRO A 213 3.56 -2.16 8.76
C PRO A 213 2.97 -1.20 9.81
N ILE A 214 1.95 -1.63 10.56
CA ILE A 214 1.34 -0.82 11.63
C ILE A 214 2.34 -0.60 12.76
N LEU A 215 3.01 -1.65 13.22
CA LEU A 215 4.02 -1.61 14.28
C LEU A 215 5.23 -0.77 13.87
N ILE A 216 5.63 -0.80 12.60
CA ILE A 216 6.67 0.08 12.05
C ILE A 216 6.28 1.55 12.23
N ARG A 217 5.05 1.94 11.86
CA ARG A 217 4.58 3.31 12.04
C ARG A 217 4.48 3.71 13.51
N MET A 218 4.00 2.80 14.37
CA MET A 218 3.99 3.02 15.82
C MET A 218 5.40 3.29 16.34
N LYS A 219 6.39 2.47 15.97
CA LYS A 219 7.81 2.66 16.35
C LYS A 219 8.34 4.02 15.89
N GLN A 220 8.07 4.41 14.65
CA GLN A 220 8.46 5.73 14.11
C GLN A 220 7.85 6.87 14.92
N CYS A 221 6.54 6.83 15.15
CA CYS A 221 5.84 7.88 15.90
C CYS A 221 6.33 7.99 17.35
N SER A 222 6.58 6.86 18.02
CA SER A 222 7.13 6.86 19.38
C SER A 222 8.54 7.46 19.43
N TYR A 223 9.38 7.15 18.45
CA TYR A 223 10.73 7.69 18.35
C TYR A 223 10.72 9.20 18.11
N GLU A 224 9.90 9.68 17.17
CA GLU A 224 9.71 11.10 16.89
C GLU A 224 9.20 11.86 18.12
N PHE A 225 8.23 11.29 18.84
CA PHE A 225 7.72 11.90 20.07
C PHE A 225 8.81 12.06 21.13
N LYS A 226 9.65 11.04 21.30
CA LYS A 226 10.78 11.07 22.24
C LYS A 226 11.83 12.12 21.85
N ILE A 227 12.20 12.20 20.57
CA ILE A 227 13.19 13.19 20.09
C ILE A 227 12.66 14.62 20.17
N SER A 228 11.35 14.82 20.02
CA SER A 228 10.72 16.13 20.25
C SER A 228 10.71 16.58 21.72
N GLY A 229 11.36 15.83 22.63
CA GLY A 229 11.33 16.09 24.07
C GLY A 229 9.94 15.91 24.68
N PHE A 230 9.09 15.05 24.08
CA PHE A 230 7.69 14.85 24.45
C PHE A 230 6.80 16.10 24.30
N MET A 231 7.26 17.11 23.56
CA MET A 231 6.54 18.37 23.38
C MET A 231 5.54 18.31 22.22
N ASN A 232 5.88 17.60 21.14
CA ASN A 232 5.02 17.54 19.97
C ASN A 232 4.00 16.40 20.09
N LYS A 233 2.80 16.77 20.58
CA LYS A 233 1.66 15.86 20.71
C LYS A 233 1.17 15.30 19.37
N GLY A 234 1.55 15.88 18.23
CA GLY A 234 1.27 15.36 16.90
C GLY A 234 1.76 13.91 16.75
N HIS A 235 3.01 13.63 17.11
CA HIS A 235 3.56 12.27 17.03
C HIS A 235 2.81 11.28 17.95
N MET A 236 2.38 11.73 19.14
CA MET A 236 1.55 10.92 20.04
C MET A 236 0.18 10.60 19.43
N PHE A 237 -0.48 11.59 18.82
CA PHE A 237 -1.76 11.36 18.15
C PHE A 237 -1.60 10.42 16.94
N ASN A 238 -0.49 10.52 16.21
CA ASN A 238 -0.19 9.60 15.12
C ASN A 238 0.03 8.17 15.64
N PHE A 239 0.71 8.01 16.78
CA PHE A 239 0.85 6.72 17.45
C PHE A 239 -0.52 6.13 17.84
N ILE A 240 -1.43 6.95 18.37
CA ILE A 240 -2.80 6.52 18.72
C ILE A 240 -3.57 6.10 17.47
N LYS A 241 -3.44 6.82 16.35
CA LYS A 241 -4.04 6.45 15.06
C LYS A 241 -3.66 5.01 14.67
N TYR A 242 -2.36 4.69 14.69
CA TYR A 242 -1.89 3.35 14.34
C TYR A 242 -2.22 2.30 15.41
N SER A 243 -2.31 2.68 16.69
CA SER A 243 -2.81 1.80 17.75
C SER A 243 -4.26 1.39 17.50
N ILE A 244 -5.12 2.33 17.09
CA ILE A 244 -6.50 2.04 16.69
C ILE A 244 -6.53 1.10 15.48
N SER A 245 -5.65 1.31 14.49
CA SER A 245 -5.54 0.42 13.33
C SER A 245 -5.10 -1.01 13.72
N LEU A 246 -4.19 -1.15 14.70
CA LEU A 246 -3.77 -2.45 15.21
C LEU A 246 -4.94 -3.18 15.89
N VAL A 247 -5.71 -2.47 16.73
CA VAL A 247 -6.91 -3.03 17.36
C VAL A 247 -7.96 -3.38 16.29
N PHE A 248 -8.16 -2.54 15.28
CA PHE A 248 -9.05 -2.83 14.16
C PHE A 248 -8.66 -4.14 13.45
N LEU A 249 -7.37 -4.34 13.14
CA LEU A 249 -6.88 -5.56 12.53
C LEU A 249 -7.12 -6.77 13.43
N PHE A 250 -6.79 -6.65 14.73
CA PHE A 250 -7.04 -7.70 15.72
C PHE A 250 -8.51 -8.12 15.71
N VAL A 251 -9.43 -7.16 15.86
CA VAL A 251 -10.87 -7.44 15.89
C VAL A 251 -11.38 -8.01 14.56
N THR A 252 -10.80 -7.60 13.44
CA THR A 252 -11.13 -8.15 12.11
C THR A 252 -10.80 -9.63 12.03
N VAL A 253 -9.63 -10.05 12.51
CA VAL A 253 -9.23 -11.47 12.52
C VAL A 253 -10.11 -12.27 13.49
N PHE A 254 -10.37 -11.76 14.70
CA PHE A 254 -11.20 -12.45 15.69
C PHE A 254 -12.68 -12.56 15.26
N LEU A 255 -13.19 -11.60 14.48
CA LEU A 255 -14.55 -11.67 13.93
C LEU A 255 -14.75 -12.89 13.03
N THR A 256 -13.71 -13.37 12.37
CA THR A 256 -13.78 -14.58 11.52
C THR A 256 -14.02 -15.86 12.34
N GLN A 257 -13.64 -15.84 13.62
CA GLN A 257 -13.78 -16.97 14.53
C GLN A 257 -15.03 -16.85 15.42
N HIS A 258 -15.39 -15.62 15.79
CA HIS A 258 -16.46 -15.36 16.74
C HIS A 258 -17.32 -14.17 16.30
N SER A 259 -18.59 -14.45 15.98
CA SER A 259 -19.57 -13.44 15.53
C SER A 259 -19.94 -12.40 16.59
N SER A 260 -19.67 -12.67 17.88
CA SER A 260 -19.93 -11.76 19.00
C SER A 260 -19.18 -10.43 18.90
N TYR A 261 -18.07 -10.38 18.15
CA TYR A 261 -17.29 -9.17 17.95
C TYR A 261 -17.84 -8.25 16.87
N ALA A 262 -18.95 -8.58 16.21
CA ALA A 262 -19.48 -7.79 15.10
C ALA A 262 -19.78 -6.32 15.50
N SER A 263 -20.41 -6.09 16.66
CA SER A 263 -20.70 -4.73 17.13
C SER A 263 -19.44 -3.92 17.42
N MET A 264 -18.44 -4.57 18.03
CA MET A 264 -17.14 -3.96 18.32
C MET A 264 -16.37 -3.65 17.03
N TRP A 265 -16.39 -4.57 16.07
CA TRP A 265 -15.77 -4.39 14.76
C TRP A 265 -16.37 -3.19 14.03
N LYS A 266 -17.69 -3.06 13.99
CA LYS A 266 -18.37 -1.91 13.36
C LYS A 266 -17.92 -0.57 13.97
N LEU A 267 -17.91 -0.48 15.30
CA LEU A 267 -17.50 0.74 16.00
C LEU A 267 -16.03 1.07 15.73
N ILE A 268 -15.13 0.10 15.88
CA ILE A 268 -13.69 0.32 15.72
C ILE A 268 -13.35 0.60 14.26
N SER A 269 -13.98 -0.08 13.30
CA SER A 269 -13.85 0.22 11.87
C SER A 269 -14.27 1.66 11.56
N PHE A 270 -15.38 2.12 12.14
CA PHE A 270 -15.86 3.49 11.97
C PHE A 270 -14.87 4.50 12.55
N VAL A 271 -14.42 4.29 13.80
CA VAL A 271 -13.43 5.17 14.44
C VAL A 271 -12.13 5.20 13.64
N ASN A 272 -11.61 4.05 13.20
CA ASN A 272 -10.39 3.96 12.40
C ASN A 272 -10.52 4.73 11.07
N SER A 273 -11.67 4.62 10.39
CA SER A 273 -11.94 5.30 9.12
C SER A 273 -12.04 6.82 9.30
N CYS A 274 -12.81 7.27 10.30
CA CYS A 274 -12.98 8.69 10.61
C CYS A 274 -11.68 9.35 11.08
N TYR A 275 -10.93 8.70 11.97
CA TYR A 275 -9.64 9.22 12.43
C TYR A 275 -8.67 9.33 11.26
N GLY A 276 -8.53 8.26 10.47
CA GLY A 276 -7.64 8.24 9.32
C GLY A 276 -7.99 9.31 8.28
N PHE A 277 -9.27 9.51 7.98
CA PHE A 277 -9.72 10.53 7.04
C PHE A 277 -9.43 11.95 7.55
N TYR A 278 -9.74 12.20 8.83
CA TYR A 278 -9.39 13.47 9.47
C TYR A 278 -7.87 13.72 9.40
N TRP A 279 -7.07 12.69 9.68
CA TRP A 279 -5.62 12.78 9.67
C TRP A 279 -5.07 13.16 8.30
N ASP A 280 -5.53 12.49 7.24
CA ASP A 280 -5.07 12.77 5.88
C ASP A 280 -5.34 14.22 5.49
N LEU A 281 -6.56 14.71 5.72
CA LEU A 281 -6.93 16.06 5.32
C LEU A 281 -6.23 17.15 6.14
N ASN A 282 -6.12 16.97 7.46
CA ASN A 282 -5.70 18.04 8.37
C ASN A 282 -4.22 17.96 8.76
N ARG A 283 -3.60 16.78 8.73
CA ARG A 283 -2.21 16.59 9.12
C ARG A 283 -1.35 16.31 7.91
N ASP A 284 -1.63 15.25 7.17
CA ASP A 284 -0.74 14.83 6.09
C ASP A 284 -0.78 15.81 4.91
N TRP A 285 -1.97 16.27 4.51
CA TRP A 285 -2.15 17.19 3.40
C TRP A 285 -2.18 18.66 3.81
N ASN A 286 -2.37 18.95 5.10
CA ASN A 286 -2.56 20.29 5.65
C ASN A 286 -3.49 21.14 4.76
N LEU A 287 -4.64 20.55 4.39
CA LEU A 287 -5.36 20.95 3.19
C LEU A 287 -6.12 22.27 3.35
N PHE A 288 -6.57 22.58 4.57
CA PHE A 288 -7.47 23.68 4.86
C PHE A 288 -6.73 24.89 5.43
N GLY A 289 -7.06 26.08 4.92
CA GLY A 289 -6.61 27.36 5.45
C GLY A 289 -7.68 28.04 6.31
N SER A 290 -7.64 29.37 6.38
CA SER A 290 -8.64 30.16 7.11
C SER A 290 -10.06 29.91 6.59
N GLY A 291 -10.99 29.62 7.49
CA GLY A 291 -12.41 29.42 7.15
C GLY A 291 -12.72 28.09 6.46
N TYR A 292 -11.90 27.04 6.64
CA TYR A 292 -12.10 25.69 6.07
C TYR A 292 -12.12 25.63 4.53
N THR A 293 -11.62 26.68 3.87
CA THR A 293 -11.35 26.66 2.43
C THR A 293 -10.01 25.98 2.17
N LEU A 294 -9.81 25.47 0.95
CA LEU A 294 -8.50 24.96 0.53
C LEU A 294 -7.42 26.04 0.74
N ARG A 295 -6.23 25.63 1.23
CA ARG A 295 -5.08 26.50 1.45
C ARG A 295 -4.74 27.35 0.22
N SER A 296 -4.18 28.54 0.45
CA SER A 296 -3.91 29.51 -0.62
C SER A 296 -2.85 29.01 -1.61
N LYS A 297 -1.67 28.61 -1.12
CA LYS A 297 -0.56 28.09 -1.92
C LYS A 297 -0.80 26.62 -2.27
N ARG A 298 -0.96 26.37 -3.57
CA ARG A 298 -1.24 25.07 -4.19
C ARG A 298 -0.55 25.02 -5.54
N LEU A 299 -0.06 23.86 -5.94
CA LEU A 299 0.58 23.63 -7.23
C LEU A 299 -0.35 22.88 -8.20
N TYR A 300 -1.24 22.04 -7.68
CA TYR A 300 -2.21 21.33 -8.51
C TYR A 300 -3.49 22.14 -8.74
N PRO A 301 -4.29 21.81 -9.77
CA PRO A 301 -5.60 22.42 -9.99
C PRO A 301 -6.56 22.15 -8.82
N VAL A 302 -7.46 23.11 -8.55
CA VAL A 302 -8.44 23.01 -7.44
C VAL A 302 -9.27 21.71 -7.50
N ILE A 303 -9.68 21.30 -8.70
CA ILE A 303 -10.46 20.08 -8.90
C ILE A 303 -9.73 18.81 -8.44
N PHE A 304 -8.39 18.78 -8.54
CA PHE A 304 -7.59 17.64 -8.10
C PHE A 304 -7.73 17.40 -6.59
N TYR A 305 -7.71 18.46 -5.78
CA TYR A 305 -7.86 18.33 -4.32
C TYR A 305 -9.24 17.83 -3.91
N TYR A 306 -10.31 18.32 -4.54
CA TYR A 306 -11.66 17.83 -4.26
C TYR A 306 -11.84 16.38 -4.71
N ALA A 307 -11.26 16.01 -5.86
CA ALA A 307 -11.22 14.61 -6.30
C ALA A 307 -10.43 13.74 -5.31
N ALA A 308 -9.29 14.22 -4.81
CA ALA A 308 -8.48 13.53 -3.81
C ALA A 308 -9.23 13.33 -2.49
N ILE A 309 -9.93 14.37 -1.99
CA ILE A 309 -10.81 14.26 -0.80
C ILE A 309 -11.87 13.19 -1.03
N GLY A 310 -12.59 13.24 -2.15
CA GLY A 310 -13.65 12.28 -2.45
C GLY A 310 -13.11 10.86 -2.54
N PHE A 311 -11.99 10.68 -3.25
CA PHE A 311 -11.37 9.37 -3.41
C PHE A 311 -10.85 8.79 -2.09
N ASP A 312 -10.23 9.60 -1.23
CA ASP A 312 -9.79 9.18 0.10
C ASP A 312 -10.98 8.82 1.00
N PHE A 313 -12.06 9.61 0.96
CA PHE A 313 -13.29 9.31 1.66
C PHE A 313 -13.86 7.95 1.24
N PHE A 314 -14.07 7.70 -0.05
CA PHE A 314 -14.63 6.42 -0.49
C PHE A 314 -13.70 5.25 -0.18
N GLY A 315 -12.39 5.41 -0.37
CA GLY A 315 -11.42 4.35 -0.07
C GLY A 315 -11.36 3.99 1.42
N ARG A 316 -11.40 4.99 2.32
CA ARG A 316 -11.37 4.75 3.77
C ARG A 316 -12.64 4.11 4.29
N PHE A 317 -13.79 4.53 3.77
CA PHE A 317 -15.10 4.05 4.21
C PHE A 317 -15.57 2.81 3.43
N VAL A 318 -14.75 2.27 2.52
CA VAL A 318 -15.13 1.13 1.67
C VAL A 318 -15.53 -0.10 2.49
N TRP A 319 -14.89 -0.34 3.63
CA TRP A 319 -15.21 -1.47 4.51
C TRP A 319 -16.53 -1.29 5.25
N LEU A 320 -16.99 -0.05 5.44
CA LEU A 320 -18.27 0.23 6.09
C LEU A 320 -19.45 0.02 5.13
N PHE A 321 -19.24 0.13 3.82
CA PHE A 321 -20.28 -0.24 2.84
C PHE A 321 -20.68 -1.72 2.93
N LYS A 322 -19.76 -2.60 3.38
CA LYS A 322 -20.07 -4.00 3.70
C LYS A 322 -21.22 -4.15 4.70
N LEU A 323 -21.39 -3.16 5.59
CA LEU A 323 -22.40 -3.17 6.64
C LEU A 323 -23.72 -2.55 6.21
N THR A 324 -23.68 -1.57 5.30
CA THR A 324 -24.84 -0.77 4.91
C THR A 324 -25.49 -1.27 3.63
N SER A 325 -24.74 -1.98 2.76
CA SER A 325 -25.30 -2.55 1.55
C SER A 325 -26.30 -3.65 1.89
N THR A 326 -27.58 -3.38 1.58
CA THR A 326 -28.67 -4.36 1.68
C THR A 326 -28.61 -5.39 0.55
N ASP A 327 -27.87 -5.06 -0.52
CA ASP A 327 -27.66 -5.94 -1.66
C ASP A 327 -26.65 -7.04 -1.29
N ARG A 328 -27.17 -8.26 -1.10
CA ARG A 328 -26.38 -9.45 -0.81
C ARG A 328 -25.43 -9.79 -1.96
N TYR A 329 -25.83 -9.58 -3.21
CA TYR A 329 -25.04 -9.91 -4.38
C TYR A 329 -23.79 -9.02 -4.48
N LEU A 330 -23.96 -7.71 -4.34
CA LEU A 330 -22.82 -6.76 -4.32
C LEU A 330 -21.85 -7.05 -3.16
N ASN A 331 -22.37 -7.40 -1.99
CA ASN A 331 -21.53 -7.77 -0.84
C ASN A 331 -20.69 -9.02 -1.10
N VAL A 332 -21.28 -10.06 -1.71
CA VAL A 332 -20.56 -11.29 -2.04
C VAL A 332 -19.46 -11.00 -3.06
N ILE A 333 -19.77 -10.26 -4.14
CA ILE A 333 -18.78 -9.94 -5.17
C ILE A 333 -17.65 -9.10 -4.59
N LEU A 334 -17.94 -8.01 -3.89
CA LEU A 334 -16.89 -7.08 -3.47
C LEU A 334 -16.03 -7.60 -2.31
N TYR A 335 -16.62 -8.29 -1.34
CA TYR A 335 -15.93 -8.62 -0.08
C TYR A 335 -15.69 -10.12 0.15
N GLN A 336 -16.30 -11.00 -0.63
CA GLN A 336 -16.11 -12.46 -0.49
C GLN A 336 -15.43 -13.07 -1.71
N SER A 337 -15.61 -12.51 -2.90
CA SER A 337 -14.93 -13.00 -4.10
C SER A 337 -13.48 -12.53 -4.17
N GLU A 338 -12.63 -13.37 -4.77
CA GLU A 338 -11.23 -13.06 -5.00
C GLU A 338 -11.02 -11.85 -5.93
N VAL A 339 -11.89 -11.67 -6.94
CA VAL A 339 -11.91 -10.49 -7.80
C VAL A 339 -12.17 -9.22 -6.99
N GLY A 340 -13.18 -9.25 -6.11
CA GLY A 340 -13.54 -8.11 -5.29
C GLY A 340 -12.42 -7.70 -4.34
N VAL A 341 -11.82 -8.67 -3.66
CA VAL A 341 -10.65 -8.43 -2.80
C VAL A 341 -9.47 -7.87 -3.60
N TYR A 342 -9.22 -8.38 -4.80
CA TYR A 342 -8.19 -7.85 -5.69
C TYR A 342 -8.47 -6.39 -6.11
N LEU A 343 -9.71 -6.06 -6.48
CA LEU A 343 -10.11 -4.68 -6.81
C LEU A 343 -10.00 -3.74 -5.61
N LEU A 344 -10.31 -4.20 -4.40
CA LEU A 344 -10.11 -3.43 -3.16
C LEU A 344 -8.62 -3.17 -2.89
N GLN A 345 -7.74 -4.12 -3.21
CA GLN A 345 -6.29 -3.90 -3.14
C GLN A 345 -5.83 -2.83 -4.15
N ILE A 346 -6.32 -2.89 -5.40
CA ILE A 346 -6.04 -1.84 -6.41
C ILE A 346 -6.53 -0.48 -5.92
N LEU A 347 -7.73 -0.41 -5.34
CA LEU A 347 -8.31 0.83 -4.80
C LEU A 347 -7.44 1.41 -3.69
N GLU A 348 -7.07 0.60 -2.69
CA GLU A 348 -6.25 1.05 -1.56
C GLU A 348 -4.84 1.50 -2.00
N ILE A 349 -4.23 0.76 -2.92
CA ILE A 349 -2.95 1.13 -3.53
C ILE A 349 -3.10 2.49 -4.24
N THR A 350 -4.08 2.63 -5.13
CA THR A 350 -4.29 3.87 -5.88
C THR A 350 -4.59 5.05 -4.96
N ARG A 351 -5.38 4.84 -3.89
CA ARG A 351 -5.65 5.85 -2.85
C ARG A 351 -4.37 6.37 -2.22
N ARG A 352 -3.46 5.47 -1.87
CA ARG A 352 -2.14 5.85 -1.33
C ARG A 352 -1.32 6.69 -2.30
N PHE A 353 -1.36 6.40 -3.59
CA PHE A 353 -0.63 7.20 -4.58
C PHE A 353 -1.20 8.62 -4.75
N VAL A 354 -2.52 8.77 -4.70
CA VAL A 354 -3.14 10.12 -4.64
C VAL A 354 -2.69 10.85 -3.37
N TRP A 355 -2.64 10.16 -2.23
CA TRP A 355 -2.12 10.72 -0.99
C TRP A 355 -0.65 11.15 -1.11
N ILE A 356 0.22 10.36 -1.78
CA ILE A 356 1.64 10.68 -1.99
C ILE A 356 1.78 11.97 -2.81
N LEU A 357 1.00 12.14 -3.88
CA LEU A 357 1.04 13.34 -4.73
C LEU A 357 0.78 14.63 -3.92
N VAL A 358 -0.25 14.61 -3.08
CA VAL A 358 -0.59 15.75 -2.22
C VAL A 358 0.45 15.92 -1.11
N LYS A 359 0.93 14.82 -0.52
CA LYS A 359 1.94 14.86 0.55
C LYS A 359 3.28 15.44 0.07
N CYS A 360 3.78 14.99 -1.08
CA CYS A 360 5.02 15.52 -1.65
C CYS A 360 4.89 17.01 -2.01
N GLU A 361 3.70 17.45 -2.42
CA GLU A 361 3.44 18.84 -2.75
C GLU A 361 3.47 19.75 -1.51
N ILE A 362 2.79 19.37 -0.42
CA ILE A 362 2.83 20.14 0.83
C ILE A 362 4.24 20.15 1.43
N ASP A 363 4.92 19.00 1.48
CA ASP A 363 6.28 18.92 2.02
C ASP A 363 7.26 19.79 1.20
N TYR A 364 7.10 19.83 -0.13
CA TYR A 364 7.87 20.72 -0.99
C TYR A 364 7.58 22.20 -0.73
N ILE A 365 6.32 22.56 -0.53
CA ILE A 365 5.92 23.94 -0.22
C ILE A 365 6.50 24.39 1.14
N VAL A 366 6.51 23.52 2.14
CA VAL A 366 7.08 23.79 3.47
C VAL A 366 8.61 23.89 3.43
N MET A 367 9.27 23.10 2.56
CA MET A 367 10.72 23.14 2.40
C MET A 367 11.23 24.48 1.84
N ASP A 368 10.39 25.23 1.11
CA ASP A 368 10.75 26.51 0.51
C ASP A 368 11.09 27.55 1.61
N PRO A 369 12.34 28.06 1.69
CA PRO A 369 12.78 28.93 2.78
C PRO A 369 12.01 30.26 2.89
N LEU A 370 11.27 30.67 1.85
CA LEU A 370 10.39 31.84 1.88
C LEU A 370 9.08 31.59 2.66
N ASP A 371 8.73 30.33 2.91
CA ASP A 371 7.47 29.91 3.53
C ASP A 371 7.61 29.34 4.94
N ARG A 372 8.73 29.61 5.63
CA ARG A 372 8.94 29.23 7.07
C ARG A 372 7.90 29.81 8.05
N LYS A 373 6.86 30.49 7.58
CA LYS A 373 5.66 30.86 8.35
C LYS A 373 4.56 29.79 8.31
N ALA A 374 4.65 28.81 7.43
CA ALA A 374 3.84 27.60 7.50
C ALA A 374 4.49 26.67 8.52
N ASP A 375 4.04 26.78 9.78
CA ASP A 375 4.35 25.78 10.80
C ASP A 375 3.85 24.41 10.30
N ASP A 376 4.75 23.63 9.71
CA ASP A 376 4.52 22.20 9.66
C ASP A 376 4.49 21.73 11.12
N VAL A 377 3.27 21.44 11.59
CA VAL A 377 3.00 21.03 12.97
C VAL A 377 3.82 19.79 13.35
N GLU A 378 4.30 19.01 12.37
CA GLU A 378 5.15 17.83 12.61
C GLU A 378 6.66 18.10 12.54
N MET A 379 7.12 19.10 11.76
CA MET A 379 8.56 19.38 11.59
C MET A 379 9.09 20.56 12.42
N SER A 380 8.23 21.47 12.89
CA SER A 380 8.65 22.70 13.60
C SER A 380 9.32 22.44 14.96
N SER A 381 9.22 21.23 15.50
CA SER A 381 9.66 20.87 16.86
C SER A 381 10.85 19.91 16.91
N LEU A 382 11.37 19.44 15.77
CA LEU A 382 12.55 18.57 15.77
C LEU A 382 13.81 19.42 15.96
N PRO A 383 14.79 18.96 16.77
CA PRO A 383 16.05 19.68 16.93
C PRO A 383 16.74 19.82 15.57
N LYS A 384 17.19 21.05 15.27
CA LYS A 384 17.88 21.41 14.03
C LYS A 384 19.28 20.84 13.97
#